data_AF-A0A377ZLP0-F1
#
_entry.id   AF-A0A377ZLP0-F1
#
_cell.length_a   1.000
_cell.length_b   1.000
_cell.length_c   1.000
_cell.angle_alpha   90.00
_cell.angle_beta   90.00
_cell.angle_gamma   90.00
#
_symmetry.space_group_name_H-M   'P 1'
#
loop_
_entity.id
_entity.type
_entity.pdbx_description
1 polymer ?
#
loop_
_entity_poly.entity_id
_entity_poly.type
_entity_poly.pdbx_seq_one_letter_code
_entity_poly.pdbx_strand_id
1 'polypeptide(L)'
;MSTTDNAFSATLEPIDTPKTTLKQRWWHIMDNWKVGIVPLPLFLLAGGLIALDCLGGKLPSDIVVMVATLAFFGFACGEFGKRLPVLGKLGAAAICATFIPSALVHYGLLPDVVIESTTKFYKSTNILYLYICCIIVGSIMSMNRTTLIQGFLKIFFPMLCGEVVGMLVGIGVGTLLGMEPFQVFFFIVLPIMAGGVGEGAIPLSMGYAALMHMEQGVALGRVLPMVMLGSLTAIVISGCLNQLGKRFPHLTGEGQLMPNRSHETRSLSESEGVSGKTDVGTLASGALLAVLLYMMGMLGHKLMVCRRR
;
A
#
# COMPACT_ATOMS: atom_id res chain seq x y z
N MET A 1 70.72 -22.35 -23.47
CA MET A 1 69.32 -21.91 -23.26
C MET A 1 68.87 -22.48 -21.93
N SER A 2 68.59 -21.59 -20.97
CA SER A 2 67.59 -21.69 -19.87
C SER A 2 67.48 -23.02 -19.09
N THR A 3 67.99 -23.14 -17.85
CA THR A 3 67.33 -22.81 -16.54
C THR A 3 66.01 -23.58 -16.33
N THR A 4 65.67 -24.27 -15.24
CA THR A 4 66.22 -24.55 -13.90
C THR A 4 65.19 -25.49 -13.23
N ASP A 5 65.66 -26.36 -12.34
CA ASP A 5 65.06 -26.76 -11.06
C ASP A 5 63.54 -27.03 -10.95
N ASN A 6 63.18 -28.31 -10.76
CA ASN A 6 61.92 -28.71 -10.13
C ASN A 6 62.17 -29.88 -9.17
N ALA A 7 62.49 -29.58 -7.92
CA ALA A 7 62.32 -30.49 -6.79
C ALA A 7 62.14 -29.67 -5.51
N PHE A 8 60.99 -29.02 -5.37
CA PHE A 8 60.59 -28.39 -4.11
C PHE A 8 59.79 -29.41 -3.29
N SER A 9 60.40 -29.85 -2.19
CA SER A 9 59.78 -30.72 -1.17
C SER A 9 58.52 -30.08 -0.60
N ALA A 10 57.39 -30.79 -0.68
CA ALA A 10 56.15 -30.40 -0.03
C ALA A 10 56.23 -30.74 1.47
N THR A 11 56.51 -29.74 2.30
CA THR A 11 56.25 -29.78 3.74
C THR A 11 54.76 -29.59 3.98
N LEU A 12 54.13 -30.58 4.62
CA LEU A 12 52.76 -30.51 5.16
C LEU A 12 52.70 -29.46 6.28
N GLU A 13 52.21 -28.26 5.98
CA GLU A 13 51.71 -27.35 7.00
C GLU A 13 50.28 -27.76 7.40
N PRO A 14 49.92 -27.76 8.69
CA PRO A 14 48.57 -28.06 9.13
C PRO A 14 47.63 -26.95 8.66
N ILE A 15 46.48 -27.35 8.13
CA ILE A 15 45.40 -26.45 7.71
C ILE A 15 44.90 -25.70 8.95
N ASP A 16 45.40 -24.48 9.12
CA ASP A 16 44.94 -23.53 10.12
C ASP A 16 43.54 -23.06 9.69
N THR A 17 42.49 -23.74 10.17
CA THR A 17 41.11 -23.30 9.93
C THR A 17 40.91 -21.95 10.61
N PRO A 18 40.66 -20.86 9.86
CA PRO A 18 40.49 -19.55 10.49
C PRO A 18 39.22 -19.58 11.33
N LYS A 19 39.37 -19.32 12.63
CA LYS A 19 38.26 -19.15 13.58
C LYS A 19 37.34 -18.05 13.03
N THR A 20 36.11 -18.40 12.71
CA THR A 20 35.10 -17.46 12.18
C THR A 20 34.91 -16.30 13.16
N THR A 21 35.34 -15.11 12.73
CA THR A 21 35.33 -13.90 13.54
C THR A 21 33.89 -13.53 13.88
N LEU A 22 33.60 -13.12 15.12
CA LEU A 22 32.27 -12.72 15.58
C LEU A 22 31.56 -11.74 14.62
N LYS A 23 32.34 -10.89 13.95
CA LYS A 23 31.89 -9.99 12.88
C LYS A 23 31.24 -10.75 11.71
N GLN A 24 31.88 -11.78 11.17
CA GLN A 24 31.33 -12.59 10.06
C GLN A 24 30.09 -13.39 10.49
N ARG A 25 30.05 -13.85 11.74
CA ARG A 25 28.88 -14.53 12.31
C ARG A 25 27.70 -13.54 12.49
N TRP A 26 27.98 -12.30 12.85
CA TRP A 26 26.99 -11.20 12.93
C TRP A 26 26.44 -10.80 11.57
N TRP A 27 27.30 -10.72 10.54
CA TRP A 27 26.88 -10.52 9.13
C TRP A 27 26.05 -11.71 8.61
N HIS A 28 26.45 -12.95 8.91
CA HIS A 28 25.65 -14.13 8.57
C HIS A 28 24.29 -14.19 9.27
N ILE A 29 24.17 -13.69 10.50
CA ILE A 29 22.90 -13.61 11.23
C ILE A 29 22.00 -12.51 10.66
N MET A 30 22.57 -11.36 10.26
CA MET A 30 21.82 -10.33 9.51
C MET A 30 21.33 -10.84 8.14
N ASP A 31 22.12 -11.66 7.45
CA ASP A 31 21.77 -12.15 6.12
C ASP A 31 20.83 -13.36 6.13
N ASN A 32 20.94 -14.27 7.10
CA ASN A 32 20.18 -15.52 7.11
C ASN A 32 18.81 -15.43 7.80
N TRP A 33 18.63 -14.51 8.76
CA TRP A 33 17.37 -14.40 9.52
C TRP A 33 16.69 -13.07 9.19
N LYS A 34 15.59 -13.13 8.42
CA LYS A 34 14.81 -11.97 7.96
C LYS A 34 13.35 -12.11 8.38
N VAL A 35 12.76 -11.02 8.85
CA VAL A 35 11.31 -10.86 9.05
C VAL A 35 10.85 -9.91 7.96
N GLY A 36 10.26 -10.43 6.88
CA GLY A 36 9.98 -9.66 5.67
C GLY A 36 11.26 -9.20 4.94
N ILE A 37 11.40 -7.89 4.73
CA ILE A 37 12.54 -7.25 4.02
C ILE A 37 13.65 -6.81 5.00
N VAL A 38 13.36 -6.74 6.30
CA VAL A 38 14.28 -6.18 7.32
C VAL A 38 15.05 -7.31 8.03
N PRO A 39 16.38 -7.18 8.19
CA PRO A 39 17.19 -8.11 9.00
C PRO A 39 16.66 -8.21 10.43
N LEU A 40 16.58 -9.41 10.98
CA LEU A 40 16.03 -9.66 12.33
C LEU A 40 16.68 -8.80 13.44
N PRO A 41 18.00 -8.48 13.38
CA PRO A 41 18.63 -7.58 14.36
C PRO A 41 18.10 -6.14 14.31
N LEU A 42 17.81 -5.61 13.11
CA LEU A 42 17.24 -4.27 12.93
C LEU A 42 15.78 -4.22 13.39
N PHE A 43 15.04 -5.31 13.17
CA PHE A 43 13.67 -5.45 13.67
C PHE A 43 13.63 -5.50 15.21
N LEU A 44 14.50 -6.29 15.85
CA LEU A 44 14.62 -6.34 17.30
C LEU A 44 15.08 -5.00 17.90
N LEU A 45 16.01 -4.31 17.24
CA LEU A 45 16.47 -2.98 17.66
C LEU A 45 15.34 -1.95 17.57
N ALA A 46 14.58 -1.95 16.47
CA ALA A 46 13.40 -1.09 16.34
C ALA A 46 12.37 -1.39 17.43
N GLY A 47 12.05 -2.66 17.66
CA GLY A 47 11.14 -3.06 18.74
C GLY A 47 11.62 -2.67 20.13
N GLY A 48 12.93 -2.80 20.40
CA GLY A 48 13.54 -2.39 21.66
C GLY A 48 13.49 -0.88 21.90
N LEU A 49 13.78 -0.07 20.87
CA LEU A 49 13.67 1.39 20.94
C LEU A 49 12.21 1.83 21.15
N ILE A 50 11.27 1.25 20.41
CA ILE A 50 9.83 1.55 20.56
C ILE A 50 9.36 1.18 21.97
N ALA A 51 9.81 0.04 22.52
CA ALA A 51 9.47 -0.38 23.87
C ALA A 51 10.06 0.56 24.94
N LEU A 52 11.30 1.01 24.77
CA LEU A 52 11.95 1.98 25.65
C LEU A 52 11.23 3.34 25.61
N ASP A 53 10.87 3.83 24.42
CA ASP A 53 10.12 5.08 24.26
C ASP A 53 8.69 4.98 24.84
N CYS A 54 8.06 3.80 24.73
CA CYS A 54 6.78 3.52 25.40
C CYS A 54 6.91 3.52 26.93
N LEU A 55 7.98 2.93 27.48
CA LEU A 55 8.26 2.91 28.92
C LEU A 55 8.60 4.31 29.45
N GLY A 56 9.23 5.15 28.64
CA GLY A 56 9.47 6.57 28.92
C GLY A 56 8.21 7.45 28.84
N GLY A 57 7.06 6.88 28.46
CA GLY A 57 5.76 7.56 28.44
C GLY A 57 5.58 8.59 27.33
N LYS A 58 6.53 8.72 26.38
CA LYS A 58 6.45 9.67 25.27
C LYS A 58 7.11 9.08 24.02
N LEU A 59 6.30 8.76 23.00
CA LEU A 59 6.81 8.58 21.63
C LEU A 59 6.78 9.93 20.89
N PRO A 60 7.93 10.45 20.43
CA PRO A 60 7.95 11.61 19.56
C PRO A 60 7.11 11.35 18.29
N SER A 61 6.19 12.25 17.95
CA SER A 61 5.38 12.17 16.74
C SER A 61 6.12 12.65 15.48
N ASP A 62 7.45 12.65 15.51
CA ASP A 62 8.31 13.08 14.41
C ASP A 62 8.35 12.03 13.30
N ILE A 63 8.53 12.49 12.05
CA ILE A 63 8.56 11.63 10.87
C ILE A 63 9.54 10.46 11.03
N VAL A 64 10.71 10.72 11.62
CA VAL A 64 11.77 9.69 11.79
C VAL A 64 11.30 8.53 12.68
N VAL A 65 10.73 8.84 13.84
CA VAL A 65 10.26 7.84 14.82
C VAL A 65 8.99 7.15 14.32
N MET A 66 8.07 7.89 13.72
CA MET A 66 6.81 7.36 13.21
C MET A 66 7.01 6.43 12.00
N VAL A 67 7.91 6.77 11.06
CA VAL A 67 8.25 5.87 9.94
C VAL A 67 8.85 4.56 10.45
N ALA A 68 9.76 4.62 11.42
CA ALA A 68 10.34 3.42 12.03
C ALA A 68 9.29 2.57 12.75
N THR A 69 8.40 3.22 13.52
CA THR A 69 7.32 2.56 14.28
C THR A 69 6.31 1.89 13.36
N LEU A 70 5.82 2.62 12.35
CA LEU A 70 4.88 2.09 11.36
C LEU A 70 5.50 0.97 10.51
N ALA A 71 6.78 1.10 10.14
CA ALA A 71 7.49 0.05 9.42
C ALA A 71 7.63 -1.22 10.29
N PHE A 72 8.00 -1.08 11.57
CA PHE A 72 8.09 -2.21 12.50
C PHE A 72 6.76 -2.95 12.62
N PHE A 73 5.68 -2.26 12.98
CA PHE A 73 4.36 -2.89 13.11
C PHE A 73 3.84 -3.41 11.76
N GLY A 74 4.08 -2.70 10.67
CA GLY A 74 3.66 -3.10 9.32
C GLY A 74 4.34 -4.38 8.84
N PHE A 75 5.66 -4.49 9.00
CA PHE A 75 6.40 -5.71 8.66
C PHE A 75 6.08 -6.86 9.63
N ALA A 76 5.88 -6.58 10.92
CA ALA A 76 5.46 -7.57 11.91
C ALA A 76 4.12 -8.21 11.52
N CYS A 77 3.10 -7.37 11.27
CA CYS A 77 1.76 -7.83 10.91
C CYS A 77 1.73 -8.46 9.50
N GLY A 78 2.52 -7.91 8.57
CA GLY A 78 2.63 -8.43 7.21
C GLY A 78 3.30 -9.81 7.13
N GLU A 79 4.38 -10.02 7.88
CA GLU A 79 5.06 -11.32 7.97
C GLU A 79 4.17 -12.36 8.67
N PHE A 80 3.49 -11.96 9.74
CA PHE A 80 2.48 -12.80 10.40
C PHE A 80 1.38 -13.22 9.41
N GLY A 81 0.85 -12.27 8.63
CA GLY A 81 -0.16 -12.55 7.61
C GLY A 81 0.32 -13.50 6.52
N LYS A 82 1.56 -13.36 6.04
CA LYS A 82 2.13 -14.25 5.00
C LYS A 82 2.27 -15.69 5.45
N ARG A 83 2.45 -15.94 6.75
CA ARG A 83 2.63 -17.29 7.30
C ARG A 83 1.33 -18.05 7.51
N LEU A 84 0.17 -17.42 7.32
CA LEU A 84 -1.12 -18.08 7.46
C LEU A 84 -1.45 -18.94 6.21
N PRO A 85 -1.67 -20.26 6.35
CA PRO A 85 -1.75 -21.20 5.23
C PRO A 85 -2.98 -21.03 4.33
N VAL A 86 -4.11 -20.56 4.89
CA VAL A 86 -5.37 -20.38 4.14
C VAL A 86 -5.50 -18.95 3.60
N LEU A 87 -5.19 -17.94 4.43
CA LEU A 87 -5.30 -16.53 4.07
C LEU A 87 -4.15 -16.06 3.15
N GLY A 88 -2.96 -16.69 3.23
CA GLY A 88 -1.74 -16.22 2.55
C GLY A 88 -1.88 -16.04 1.03
N LYS A 89 -2.74 -16.83 0.38
CA LYS A 89 -3.00 -16.77 -1.07
C LYS A 89 -3.97 -15.65 -1.48
N LEU A 90 -4.70 -15.08 -0.52
CA LEU A 90 -5.78 -14.10 -0.72
C LEU A 90 -5.35 -12.66 -0.39
N GLY A 91 -4.05 -12.40 -0.26
CA GLY A 91 -3.56 -11.07 0.15
C GLY A 91 -3.55 -10.87 1.67
N ALA A 92 -3.36 -11.94 2.45
CA ALA A 92 -3.30 -11.91 3.91
C ALA A 92 -2.44 -10.82 4.51
N ALA A 93 -1.31 -10.49 3.86
CA ALA A 93 -0.39 -9.49 4.37
C ALA A 93 -1.07 -8.13 4.53
N ALA A 94 -1.89 -7.70 3.56
CA ALA A 94 -2.63 -6.44 3.63
C ALA A 94 -3.77 -6.53 4.65
N ILE A 95 -4.56 -7.60 4.63
CA ILE A 95 -5.66 -7.82 5.60
C ILE A 95 -5.12 -7.80 7.03
N CYS A 96 -4.06 -8.56 7.30
CA CYS A 96 -3.44 -8.63 8.63
C CYS A 96 -2.83 -7.28 9.02
N ALA A 97 -2.14 -6.59 8.10
CA ALA A 97 -1.59 -5.26 8.37
C ALA A 97 -2.66 -4.20 8.67
N THR A 98 -3.89 -4.35 8.17
CA THR A 98 -4.99 -3.42 8.48
C THR A 98 -5.75 -3.80 9.74
N PHE A 99 -6.11 -5.08 9.90
CA PHE A 99 -7.00 -5.53 10.98
C PHE A 99 -6.28 -5.82 12.29
N ILE A 100 -5.02 -6.29 12.27
CA ILE A 100 -4.29 -6.59 13.50
C ILE A 100 -4.08 -5.31 14.33
N PRO A 101 -3.56 -4.18 13.78
CA PRO A 101 -3.43 -2.96 14.57
C PRO A 101 -4.78 -2.45 15.10
N SER A 102 -5.85 -2.53 14.30
CA SER A 102 -7.19 -2.14 14.73
C SER A 102 -7.72 -3.02 15.88
N ALA A 103 -7.47 -4.33 15.83
CA ALA A 103 -7.82 -5.25 16.91
C ALA A 103 -6.98 -5.01 18.17
N LEU A 104 -5.66 -4.75 18.04
CA LEU A 104 -4.79 -4.43 19.17
C LEU A 104 -5.24 -3.17 19.89
N VAL A 105 -5.70 -2.16 19.14
CA VAL A 105 -6.32 -0.95 19.72
C VAL A 105 -7.62 -1.28 20.43
N HIS A 106 -8.50 -2.10 19.84
CA HIS A 106 -9.77 -2.47 20.46
C HIS A 106 -9.61 -3.28 21.76
N TYR A 107 -8.62 -4.18 21.82
CA TYR A 107 -8.31 -4.98 23.01
C TYR A 107 -7.43 -4.25 24.04
N GLY A 108 -7.02 -3.00 23.79
CA GLY A 108 -6.16 -2.26 24.70
C GLY A 108 -4.73 -2.82 24.83
N LEU A 109 -4.28 -3.60 23.85
CA LEU A 109 -2.94 -4.20 23.82
C LEU A 109 -1.87 -3.21 23.33
N LEU A 110 -2.29 -2.18 22.58
CA LEU A 110 -1.40 -1.12 22.10
C LEU A 110 -1.33 0.02 23.14
N PRO A 111 -0.14 0.51 23.53
CA PRO A 111 -0.03 1.66 24.43
C PRO A 111 -0.70 2.92 23.84
N ASP A 112 -1.44 3.66 24.66
CA ASP A 112 -2.15 4.88 24.26
C ASP A 112 -1.20 5.91 23.61
N VAL A 113 0.04 5.97 24.09
CA VAL A 113 1.11 6.83 23.56
C VAL A 113 1.36 6.55 22.07
N VAL A 114 1.31 5.29 21.64
CA VAL A 114 1.49 4.92 20.22
C VAL A 114 0.28 5.33 19.39
N ILE A 115 -0.93 5.18 19.94
CA ILE A 115 -2.19 5.54 19.27
C ILE A 115 -2.25 7.06 19.06
N GLU A 116 -1.95 7.83 20.09
CA GLU A 116 -1.96 9.29 20.05
C GLU A 116 -0.90 9.82 19.06
N SER A 117 0.35 9.34 19.16
CA SER A 117 1.42 9.77 18.27
C SER A 117 1.15 9.40 16.82
N THR A 118 0.59 8.21 16.56
CA THR A 118 0.20 7.79 15.20
C THR A 118 -0.95 8.65 14.66
N THR A 119 -1.97 8.92 15.48
CA THR A 119 -3.11 9.75 15.08
C THR A 119 -2.67 11.18 14.77
N LYS A 120 -1.82 11.75 15.63
CA LYS A 120 -1.25 13.09 15.45
C LYS A 120 -0.40 13.16 14.19
N PHE A 121 0.42 12.16 13.93
CA PHE A 121 1.25 12.06 12.73
C PHE A 121 0.41 12.07 11.44
N TYR A 122 -0.60 11.20 11.34
CA TYR A 122 -1.45 11.14 10.15
C TYR A 122 -2.27 12.41 9.93
N LYS A 123 -2.82 13.00 11.00
CA LYS A 123 -3.62 14.24 10.90
C LYS A 123 -2.77 15.48 10.62
N SER A 124 -1.59 15.58 11.22
CA SER A 124 -0.73 16.77 11.11
C SER A 124 0.08 16.79 9.83
N THR A 125 0.66 15.65 9.44
CA THR A 125 1.61 15.60 8.32
C THR A 125 0.93 15.44 6.97
N ASN A 126 -0.33 14.95 6.94
CA ASN A 126 -1.03 14.65 5.69
C ASN A 126 -0.22 13.69 4.78
N ILE A 127 0.58 12.80 5.40
CA ILE A 127 1.50 11.91 4.68
C ILE A 127 0.78 10.94 3.74
N LEU A 128 -0.48 10.63 4.04
CA LEU A 128 -1.36 9.83 3.19
C LEU A 128 -1.55 10.48 1.81
N TYR A 129 -1.80 11.79 1.77
CA TYR A 129 -1.97 12.53 0.52
C TYR A 129 -0.67 12.56 -0.29
N LEU A 130 0.47 12.74 0.39
CA LEU A 130 1.79 12.67 -0.26
C LEU A 130 2.01 11.29 -0.89
N TYR A 131 1.70 10.21 -0.16
CA TYR A 131 1.83 8.84 -0.65
C TYR A 131 0.92 8.56 -1.87
N ILE A 132 -0.36 8.93 -1.79
CA ILE A 132 -1.32 8.79 -2.89
C ILE A 132 -0.84 9.57 -4.13
N CYS A 133 -0.37 10.82 -3.93
CA CYS A 133 0.15 11.64 -5.01
C CYS A 133 1.35 10.98 -5.71
N CYS A 134 2.33 10.50 -4.94
CA CYS A 134 3.50 9.82 -5.48
C CYS A 134 3.12 8.56 -6.29
N ILE A 135 2.14 7.78 -5.81
CA ILE A 135 1.65 6.59 -6.54
C ILE A 135 0.95 6.98 -7.84
N ILE A 136 0.08 7.98 -7.82
CA ILE A 136 -0.67 8.42 -9.01
C ILE A 136 0.31 8.94 -10.07
N VAL A 137 1.19 9.87 -9.68
CA VAL A 137 2.15 10.48 -10.60
C VAL A 137 3.16 9.45 -11.10
N GLY A 138 3.65 8.58 -10.22
CA GLY A 138 4.54 7.47 -10.59
C GLY A 138 3.88 6.49 -11.58
N SER A 139 2.61 6.15 -11.36
CA SER A 139 1.86 5.24 -12.24
C SER A 139 1.61 5.85 -13.62
N ILE A 140 1.30 7.16 -13.68
CA ILE A 140 1.10 7.88 -14.95
C ILE A 140 2.43 7.99 -15.71
N MET A 141 3.52 8.37 -15.04
CA MET A 141 4.84 8.53 -15.66
C MET A 141 5.44 7.21 -16.13
N SER A 142 5.13 6.10 -15.47
CA SER A 142 5.55 4.76 -15.88
C SER A 142 4.81 4.25 -17.12
N MET A 143 3.75 4.92 -17.58
CA MET A 143 2.91 4.47 -18.70
C MET A 143 3.23 5.24 -19.98
N ASN A 144 3.29 4.53 -21.12
CA ASN A 144 3.52 5.16 -22.42
C ASN A 144 2.34 6.08 -22.77
N ARG A 145 2.61 7.27 -23.34
CA ARG A 145 1.62 8.26 -23.76
C ARG A 145 0.51 7.69 -24.67
N THR A 146 0.85 6.77 -25.57
CA THR A 146 -0.11 6.14 -26.49
C THR A 146 -1.06 5.22 -25.74
N THR A 147 -0.51 4.41 -24.83
CA THR A 147 -1.25 3.56 -23.90
C THR A 147 -2.09 4.38 -22.93
N LEU A 148 -1.64 5.57 -22.49
CA LEU A 148 -2.40 6.46 -21.61
C LEU A 148 -3.67 6.98 -22.29
N ILE A 149 -3.54 7.50 -23.51
CA ILE A 149 -4.68 8.07 -24.26
C ILE A 149 -5.65 6.96 -24.69
N GLN A 150 -5.15 5.84 -25.22
CA GLN A 150 -6.01 4.71 -25.61
C GLN A 150 -6.56 3.94 -24.40
N GLY A 151 -5.81 3.90 -23.30
CA GLY A 151 -6.16 3.25 -22.06
C GLY A 151 -7.25 4.00 -21.31
N PHE A 152 -7.29 5.34 -21.38
CA PHE A 152 -8.30 6.12 -20.67
C PHE A 152 -9.73 5.68 -21.04
N LEU A 153 -10.10 5.66 -22.33
CA LEU A 153 -11.44 5.22 -22.74
C LEU A 153 -11.67 3.72 -22.49
N LYS A 154 -10.64 2.89 -22.68
CA LYS A 154 -10.74 1.43 -22.49
C LYS A 154 -10.82 1.01 -21.01
N ILE A 155 -10.33 1.81 -20.08
CA ILE A 155 -10.43 1.57 -18.63
C ILE A 155 -11.68 2.23 -18.06
N PHE A 156 -12.00 3.44 -18.53
CA PHE A 156 -13.16 4.20 -18.05
C PHE A 156 -14.48 3.47 -18.33
N PHE A 157 -14.65 2.90 -19.52
CA PHE A 157 -15.91 2.24 -19.88
C PHE A 157 -16.20 0.98 -19.03
N PRO A 158 -15.27 0.02 -18.83
CA PRO A 158 -15.47 -1.09 -17.91
C PRO A 158 -15.66 -0.66 -16.45
N MET A 159 -14.95 0.39 -16.00
CA MET A 159 -15.12 0.93 -14.65
C MET A 159 -16.55 1.46 -14.45
N LEU A 160 -17.03 2.31 -15.36
CA LEU A 160 -18.38 2.87 -15.30
C LEU A 160 -19.47 1.79 -15.43
N CYS A 161 -19.27 0.81 -16.30
CA CYS A 161 -20.17 -0.35 -16.39
C CYS A 161 -20.20 -1.13 -15.07
N GLY A 162 -19.03 -1.38 -14.47
CA GLY A 162 -18.90 -2.02 -13.16
C GLY A 162 -19.60 -1.23 -12.05
N GLU A 163 -19.52 0.09 -12.08
CA GLU A 163 -20.22 0.97 -11.14
C GLU A 163 -21.75 0.86 -11.30
N VAL A 164 -22.27 0.96 -12.53
CA VAL A 164 -23.71 0.85 -12.81
C VAL A 164 -24.25 -0.52 -12.42
N VAL A 165 -23.55 -1.60 -12.81
CA VAL A 165 -23.95 -2.96 -12.47
C VAL A 165 -23.90 -3.19 -10.96
N GLY A 166 -22.82 -2.74 -10.30
CA GLY A 166 -22.68 -2.83 -8.85
C GLY A 166 -23.79 -2.08 -8.11
N MET A 167 -24.18 -0.90 -8.60
CA MET A 167 -25.28 -0.12 -8.06
C MET A 167 -26.62 -0.84 -8.21
N LEU A 168 -26.93 -1.36 -9.40
CA LEU A 168 -28.18 -2.09 -9.66
C LEU A 168 -28.29 -3.36 -8.81
N VAL A 169 -27.20 -4.12 -8.70
CA VAL A 169 -27.15 -5.32 -7.86
C VAL A 169 -27.27 -4.95 -6.38
N GLY A 170 -26.58 -3.91 -5.92
CA GLY A 170 -26.62 -3.46 -4.53
C GLY A 170 -28.01 -2.99 -4.10
N ILE A 171 -28.67 -2.17 -4.93
CA ILE A 171 -30.06 -1.74 -4.69
C ILE A 171 -31.00 -2.95 -4.76
N GLY A 172 -30.87 -3.80 -5.78
CA GLY A 172 -31.73 -4.96 -5.98
C GLY A 172 -31.67 -5.96 -4.82
N VAL A 173 -30.49 -6.26 -4.30
CA VAL A 173 -30.35 -7.13 -3.12
C VAL A 173 -30.91 -6.44 -1.86
N GLY A 174 -30.67 -5.14 -1.69
CA GLY A 174 -31.21 -4.40 -0.54
C GLY A 174 -32.74 -4.35 -0.53
N THR A 175 -33.36 -4.16 -1.69
CA THR A 175 -34.84 -4.16 -1.81
C THR A 175 -35.43 -5.55 -1.61
N LEU A 176 -34.75 -6.62 -2.06
CA LEU A 176 -35.13 -8.00 -1.78
C LEU A 176 -35.08 -8.34 -0.28
N LEU A 177 -34.18 -7.70 0.47
CA LEU A 177 -34.11 -7.79 1.94
C LEU A 177 -35.16 -6.93 2.65
N GLY A 178 -36.06 -6.26 1.91
CA GLY A 178 -37.13 -5.44 2.46
C GLY A 178 -36.71 -4.03 2.86
N MET A 179 -35.53 -3.56 2.46
CA MET A 179 -35.06 -2.19 2.73
C MET A 179 -35.56 -1.21 1.66
N GLU A 180 -35.78 0.04 2.07
CA GLU A 180 -36.19 1.09 1.13
C GLU A 180 -35.06 1.39 0.12
N PRO A 181 -35.35 1.43 -1.20
CA PRO A 181 -34.33 1.65 -2.23
C PRO A 181 -33.52 2.94 -2.01
N PHE A 182 -34.17 4.00 -1.52
CA PHE A 182 -33.53 5.28 -1.20
C PHE A 182 -32.46 5.11 -0.11
N GLN A 183 -32.81 4.42 0.98
CA GLN A 183 -31.89 4.20 2.10
C GLN A 183 -30.71 3.32 1.68
N VAL A 184 -30.97 2.26 0.91
CA VAL A 184 -29.92 1.36 0.40
C VAL A 184 -28.96 2.11 -0.51
N PHE A 185 -29.48 2.93 -1.41
CA PHE A 185 -28.64 3.71 -2.32
C PHE A 185 -27.76 4.71 -1.55
N PHE A 186 -28.34 5.58 -0.74
CA PHE A 186 -27.61 6.66 -0.08
C PHE A 186 -26.75 6.20 1.11
N PHE A 187 -27.18 5.23 1.90
CA PHE A 187 -26.43 4.86 3.13
C PHE A 187 -25.58 3.59 3.00
N ILE A 188 -25.72 2.82 1.90
CA ILE A 188 -24.96 1.57 1.70
C ILE A 188 -24.17 1.60 0.40
N VAL A 189 -24.85 1.68 -0.74
CA VAL A 189 -24.22 1.55 -2.07
C VAL A 189 -23.29 2.73 -2.35
N LEU A 190 -23.80 3.95 -2.24
CA LEU A 190 -23.04 5.15 -2.57
C LEU A 190 -21.80 5.34 -1.69
N PRO A 191 -21.85 5.11 -0.36
CA PRO A 191 -20.64 5.13 0.47
C PRO A 191 -19.63 4.04 0.13
N ILE A 192 -20.06 2.80 -0.15
CA ILE A 192 -19.15 1.69 -0.51
C ILE A 192 -18.46 1.97 -1.84
N MET A 193 -19.15 2.61 -2.77
CA MET A 193 -18.61 3.01 -4.07
C MET A 193 -17.78 4.30 -4.00
N ALA A 194 -17.90 5.07 -2.92
CA ALA A 194 -17.07 6.24 -2.71
C ALA A 194 -15.60 5.82 -2.44
N GLY A 195 -14.67 6.75 -2.63
CA GLY A 195 -13.21 6.54 -2.52
C GLY A 195 -12.66 6.25 -1.12
N GLY A 196 -13.35 5.43 -0.31
CA GLY A 196 -12.96 5.08 1.05
C GLY A 196 -13.36 6.13 2.09
N VAL A 197 -12.78 6.02 3.29
CA VAL A 197 -13.20 6.84 4.45
C VAL A 197 -12.75 8.30 4.32
N GLY A 198 -11.49 8.52 3.94
CA GLY A 198 -10.90 9.87 3.86
C GLY A 198 -11.48 10.70 2.72
N GLU A 199 -11.40 10.17 1.49
CA GLU A 199 -11.78 10.90 0.27
C GLU A 199 -13.26 10.77 -0.09
N GLY A 200 -13.92 9.69 0.36
CA GLY A 200 -15.31 9.39 0.01
C GLY A 200 -16.28 9.75 1.13
N ALA A 201 -16.18 9.05 2.25
CA ALA A 201 -17.17 9.13 3.33
C ALA A 201 -17.27 10.52 3.96
N ILE A 202 -16.15 11.24 4.14
CA ILE A 202 -16.14 12.59 4.73
C ILE A 202 -16.81 13.61 3.80
N PRO A 203 -16.41 13.79 2.52
CA PRO A 203 -17.12 14.66 1.59
C PRO A 203 -18.57 14.28 1.38
N LEU A 204 -18.86 12.99 1.32
CA LEU A 204 -20.23 12.51 1.17
C LEU A 204 -21.10 12.88 2.38
N SER A 205 -20.55 12.76 3.59
CA SER A 205 -21.25 13.16 4.82
C SER A 205 -21.48 14.68 4.88
N MET A 206 -20.56 15.49 4.34
CA MET A 206 -20.79 16.93 4.17
C MET A 206 -21.92 17.22 3.17
N GLY A 207 -21.98 16.46 2.07
CA GLY A 207 -23.08 16.52 1.10
C GLY A 207 -24.43 16.17 1.73
N TYR A 208 -24.49 15.12 2.56
CA TYR A 208 -25.71 14.74 3.28
C TYR A 208 -26.10 15.76 4.34
N ALA A 209 -25.14 16.39 5.00
CA ALA A 209 -25.44 17.47 5.93
C ALA A 209 -26.07 18.68 5.23
N ALA A 210 -25.62 19.00 4.02
CA ALA A 210 -26.17 20.09 3.21
C ALA A 210 -27.54 19.75 2.59
N LEU A 211 -27.76 18.49 2.17
CA LEU A 211 -28.96 18.09 1.43
C LEU A 211 -30.08 17.51 2.30
N MET A 212 -29.73 16.80 3.38
CA MET A 212 -30.68 16.09 4.23
C MET A 212 -30.83 16.71 5.63
N HIS A 213 -30.22 17.88 5.87
CA HIS A 213 -30.22 18.58 7.16
C HIS A 213 -29.80 17.70 8.35
N MET A 214 -29.00 16.68 8.09
CA MET A 214 -28.45 15.80 9.12
C MET A 214 -27.14 16.37 9.65
N GLU A 215 -26.84 16.15 10.93
CA GLU A 215 -25.53 16.49 11.46
C GLU A 215 -24.46 15.61 10.78
N GLN A 216 -23.37 16.22 10.31
CA GLN A 216 -22.30 15.50 9.59
C GLN A 216 -21.75 14.32 10.40
N GLY A 217 -21.63 14.46 11.72
CA GLY A 217 -21.16 13.38 12.60
C GLY A 217 -22.09 12.17 12.60
N VAL A 218 -23.41 12.41 12.57
CA VAL A 218 -24.43 11.35 12.56
C VAL A 218 -24.46 10.66 11.19
N ALA A 219 -24.35 11.42 10.09
CA ALA A 219 -24.23 10.87 8.75
C ALA A 219 -22.96 10.01 8.61
N LEU A 220 -21.81 10.53 9.08
CA LEU A 220 -20.55 9.82 9.06
C LEU A 220 -20.60 8.53 9.88
N GLY A 221 -21.19 8.58 11.08
CA GLY A 221 -21.36 7.41 11.95
C GLY A 221 -22.21 6.31 11.33
N ARG A 222 -23.18 6.65 10.46
CA ARG A 222 -23.97 5.66 9.73
C ARG A 222 -23.24 5.04 8.55
N VAL A 223 -22.46 5.82 7.80
CA VAL A 223 -21.79 5.33 6.58
C VAL A 223 -20.48 4.61 6.88
N LEU A 224 -19.77 4.97 7.95
CA LEU A 224 -18.43 4.45 8.26
C LEU A 224 -18.39 2.92 8.38
N PRO A 225 -19.31 2.24 9.10
CA PRO A 225 -19.28 0.78 9.20
C PRO A 225 -19.49 0.09 7.84
N MET A 226 -20.36 0.63 7.00
CA MET A 226 -20.66 0.08 5.68
C MET A 226 -19.45 0.20 4.73
N VAL A 227 -18.76 1.34 4.74
CA VAL A 227 -17.54 1.56 3.94
C VAL A 227 -16.42 0.59 4.35
N MET A 228 -16.26 0.38 5.66
CA MET A 228 -15.24 -0.55 6.18
C MET A 228 -15.54 -2.00 5.81
N LEU A 229 -16.80 -2.42 5.94
CA LEU A 229 -17.23 -3.77 5.54
C LEU A 229 -17.10 -3.98 4.03
N GLY A 230 -17.49 -2.99 3.23
CA GLY A 230 -17.34 -3.01 1.77
C GLY A 230 -15.87 -3.16 1.36
N SER A 231 -14.97 -2.38 1.97
CA SER A 231 -13.53 -2.44 1.72
C SER A 231 -12.94 -3.81 2.07
N LEU A 232 -13.31 -4.39 3.22
CA LEU A 232 -12.89 -5.74 3.61
C LEU A 232 -13.35 -6.79 2.59
N THR A 233 -14.62 -6.72 2.20
CA THR A 233 -15.21 -7.65 1.24
C THR A 233 -14.53 -7.54 -0.12
N ALA A 234 -14.23 -6.32 -0.58
CA ALA A 234 -13.50 -6.08 -1.82
C ALA A 234 -12.08 -6.68 -1.78
N ILE A 235 -11.36 -6.56 -0.67
CA ILE A 235 -10.02 -7.17 -0.51
C ILE A 235 -10.13 -8.70 -0.61
N VAL A 236 -11.10 -9.31 0.07
CA VAL A 236 -11.32 -10.77 0.03
C VAL A 236 -11.68 -11.23 -1.38
N ILE A 237 -12.61 -10.55 -2.05
CA ILE A 237 -13.00 -10.86 -3.44
C ILE A 237 -11.80 -10.70 -4.39
N SER A 238 -10.99 -9.65 -4.23
CA SER A 238 -9.76 -9.45 -5.02
C SER A 238 -8.76 -10.59 -4.83
N GLY A 239 -8.57 -11.04 -3.60
CA GLY A 239 -7.76 -12.21 -3.28
C GLY A 239 -8.30 -13.48 -3.94
N CYS A 240 -9.61 -13.72 -3.85
CA CYS A 240 -10.28 -14.87 -4.48
C CYS A 240 -10.15 -14.82 -6.01
N LEU A 241 -10.30 -13.64 -6.61
CA LEU A 241 -10.18 -13.44 -8.06
C LEU A 241 -8.75 -13.66 -8.54
N ASN A 242 -7.75 -13.24 -7.79
CA ASN A 242 -6.33 -13.54 -8.06
C ASN A 242 -6.05 -15.06 -8.00
N GLN A 243 -6.66 -15.77 -7.05
CA GLN A 243 -6.54 -17.23 -6.98
C GLN A 243 -7.26 -17.92 -8.14
N LEU A 244 -8.41 -17.40 -8.55
CA LEU A 244 -9.16 -17.90 -9.71
C LEU A 244 -8.39 -17.67 -11.02
N GLY A 245 -7.79 -16.49 -11.21
CA GLY A 245 -6.97 -16.17 -12.37
C GLY A 245 -5.75 -17.10 -12.52
N LYS A 246 -5.11 -17.47 -11.40
CA LYS A 246 -4.02 -18.46 -11.40
C LYS A 246 -4.50 -19.87 -11.77
N ARG A 247 -5.74 -20.21 -11.45
CA ARG A 247 -6.33 -21.52 -11.78
C ARG A 247 -6.84 -21.58 -13.22
N PHE A 248 -7.29 -20.45 -13.76
CA PHE A 248 -7.78 -20.30 -15.12
C PHE A 248 -6.98 -19.24 -15.88
N PRO A 249 -5.85 -19.63 -16.51
CA PRO A 249 -4.92 -18.70 -17.16
C PRO A 249 -5.53 -17.90 -18.33
N HIS A 250 -6.69 -18.32 -18.84
CA HIS A 250 -7.40 -17.59 -19.90
C HIS A 250 -8.16 -16.35 -19.40
N LEU A 251 -8.33 -16.18 -18.09
CA LEU A 251 -9.03 -15.05 -17.47
C LEU A 251 -8.08 -14.02 -16.85
N THR A 252 -6.77 -14.30 -16.81
CA THR A 252 -5.76 -13.45 -16.16
C THR A 252 -4.90 -12.72 -17.18
N GLY A 253 -4.60 -11.45 -16.90
CA GLY A 253 -3.58 -10.68 -17.60
C GLY A 253 -2.24 -10.62 -16.84
N GLU A 254 -2.09 -11.39 -15.74
CA GLU A 254 -0.90 -11.39 -14.86
C GLU A 254 -0.44 -9.97 -14.47
N GLY A 255 -1.40 -9.12 -14.09
CA GLY A 255 -1.15 -7.73 -13.70
C GLY A 255 -1.13 -6.73 -14.86
N GLN A 256 -1.37 -7.16 -16.10
CA GLN A 256 -1.58 -6.28 -17.25
C GLN A 256 -3.06 -6.15 -17.58
N LEU A 257 -3.58 -4.92 -17.56
CA LEU A 257 -4.97 -4.62 -17.90
C LEU A 257 -5.22 -4.55 -19.42
N MET A 258 -4.19 -4.34 -20.24
CA MET A 258 -4.32 -4.17 -21.69
C MET A 258 -3.87 -5.44 -22.45
N PRO A 259 -4.75 -6.09 -23.24
CA PRO A 259 -4.48 -7.39 -23.88
C PRO A 259 -3.37 -7.46 -24.94
N ASN A 260 -2.57 -6.42 -25.16
CA ASN A 260 -1.65 -6.39 -26.31
C ASN A 260 -0.25 -5.83 -26.03
N ARG A 261 0.14 -5.73 -24.75
CA ARG A 261 1.46 -5.20 -24.41
C ARG A 261 2.59 -6.17 -24.79
N SER A 262 2.32 -7.48 -24.88
CA SER A 262 3.34 -8.48 -25.26
C SER A 262 3.85 -8.31 -26.69
N HIS A 263 3.02 -7.81 -27.61
CA HIS A 263 3.40 -7.60 -29.01
C HIS A 263 3.98 -6.20 -29.29
N GLU A 264 3.55 -5.16 -28.56
CA GLU A 264 4.13 -3.80 -28.69
C GLU A 264 5.42 -3.60 -27.88
N THR A 265 5.61 -4.31 -26.77
CA THR A 265 6.87 -4.17 -26.01
C THR A 265 8.04 -4.75 -26.79
N ARG A 266 7.83 -5.82 -27.58
CA ARG A 266 8.91 -6.46 -28.35
C ARG A 266 9.38 -5.64 -29.55
N SER A 267 8.52 -4.78 -30.13
CA SER A 267 8.90 -3.92 -31.24
C SER A 267 9.52 -2.58 -30.81
N LEU A 268 9.33 -2.16 -29.55
CA LEU A 268 9.84 -0.89 -29.03
C LEU A 268 10.98 -1.06 -27.99
N SER A 269 11.13 -2.24 -27.39
CA SER A 269 12.24 -2.52 -26.46
C SER A 269 13.62 -2.53 -27.12
N GLU A 270 13.70 -2.64 -28.44
CA GLU A 270 14.95 -2.52 -29.20
C GLU A 270 15.31 -1.08 -29.60
N SER A 271 14.39 -0.11 -29.49
CA SER A 271 14.61 1.23 -30.06
C SER A 271 14.82 2.35 -29.03
N GLU A 272 14.59 2.15 -27.74
CA GLU A 272 14.95 3.14 -26.72
C GLU A 272 15.67 2.48 -25.56
N GLY A 273 16.99 2.40 -25.69
CA GLY A 273 17.88 2.06 -24.60
C GLY A 273 17.82 3.13 -23.51
N VAL A 274 17.02 2.87 -22.47
CA VAL A 274 17.32 3.36 -21.12
C VAL A 274 17.90 2.20 -20.32
N SER A 275 19.07 1.75 -20.77
CA SER A 275 20.07 1.12 -19.91
C SER A 275 20.86 2.24 -19.22
N GLY A 276 20.18 3.05 -18.43
CA GLY A 276 20.80 3.98 -17.49
C GLY A 276 20.44 3.51 -16.10
N LYS A 277 21.44 3.27 -15.24
CA LYS A 277 21.22 3.10 -13.79
C LYS A 277 20.18 4.13 -13.37
N THR A 278 19.09 3.72 -12.75
CA THR A 278 18.10 4.62 -12.15
C THR A 278 18.85 5.55 -11.22
N ASP A 279 19.17 6.74 -11.71
CA ASP A 279 19.97 7.70 -10.97
C ASP A 279 19.09 8.26 -9.85
N VAL A 280 19.65 8.39 -8.65
CA VAL A 280 18.92 8.93 -7.49
C VAL A 280 18.36 10.31 -7.81
N GLY A 281 19.03 11.06 -8.70
CA GLY A 281 18.54 12.32 -9.26
C GLY A 281 17.21 12.20 -10.01
N THR A 282 17.01 11.16 -10.81
CA THR A 282 15.75 10.92 -11.54
C THR A 282 14.59 10.53 -10.60
N LEU A 283 14.89 9.81 -9.52
CA LEU A 283 13.89 9.50 -8.50
C LEU A 283 13.50 10.76 -7.72
N ALA A 284 14.48 11.58 -7.33
CA ALA A 284 14.26 12.83 -6.61
C ALA A 284 13.47 13.84 -7.45
N SER A 285 13.78 13.96 -8.75
CA SER A 285 13.03 14.83 -9.67
C SER A 285 11.60 14.35 -9.87
N GLY A 286 11.36 13.03 -9.93
CA GLY A 286 10.01 12.46 -9.97
C GLY A 286 9.20 12.75 -8.70
N ALA A 287 9.82 12.63 -7.52
CA ALA A 287 9.18 12.99 -6.26
C ALA A 287 8.84 14.50 -6.18
N LEU A 288 9.75 15.36 -6.63
CA LEU A 288 9.51 16.81 -6.71
C LEU A 288 8.36 17.13 -7.66
N LEU A 289 8.31 16.49 -8.83
CA LEU A 289 7.20 16.65 -9.78
C LEU A 289 5.87 16.27 -9.14
N ALA A 290 5.81 15.17 -8.39
CA ALA A 290 4.58 14.77 -7.70
C ALA A 290 4.10 15.86 -6.72
N VAL A 291 5.00 16.39 -5.89
CA VAL A 291 4.68 17.48 -4.95
C VAL A 291 4.20 18.74 -5.68
N LEU A 292 4.85 19.13 -6.78
CA LEU A 292 4.46 20.30 -7.57
C LEU A 292 3.07 20.13 -8.20
N LEU A 293 2.77 18.95 -8.76
CA LEU A 293 1.45 18.64 -9.30
C LEU A 293 0.37 18.65 -8.21
N TYR A 294 0.69 18.14 -7.01
CA TYR A 294 -0.21 18.24 -5.85
C TYR A 294 -0.50 19.68 -5.46
N MET A 295 0.52 20.54 -5.36
CA MET A 295 0.32 21.96 -5.07
C MET A 295 -0.53 22.65 -6.15
N MET A 296 -0.29 22.33 -7.42
CA MET A 296 -1.07 22.85 -8.54
C MET A 296 -2.55 22.40 -8.44
N GLY A 297 -2.81 21.15 -8.07
CA GLY A 297 -4.15 20.63 -7.82
C GLY A 297 -4.85 21.34 -6.66
N MET A 298 -4.14 21.54 -5.54
CA MET A 298 -4.65 22.28 -4.38
C MET A 298 -4.99 23.74 -4.72
N LEU A 299 -4.15 24.41 -5.52
CA LEU A 299 -4.40 25.77 -6.00
C LEU A 299 -5.62 25.81 -6.93
N GLY A 300 -5.73 24.87 -7.86
CA GLY A 300 -6.90 24.73 -8.73
C GLY A 300 -8.20 24.54 -7.96
N HIS A 301 -8.19 23.67 -6.94
CA HIS A 301 -9.34 23.47 -6.06
C HIS A 301 -9.71 24.76 -5.30
N LYS A 302 -8.73 25.45 -4.72
CA LYS A 302 -8.98 26.74 -4.04
C LYS A 302 -9.56 27.79 -5.00
N LEU A 303 -9.04 27.92 -6.21
CA LEU A 303 -9.53 28.88 -7.19
C LEU A 303 -10.95 28.55 -7.67
N MET A 304 -11.29 27.28 -7.89
CA MET A 304 -12.65 26.89 -8.29
C MET A 304 -13.66 27.06 -7.16
N VAL A 305 -13.30 26.67 -5.93
CA VAL A 305 -14.19 26.78 -4.77
C VAL A 305 -14.37 28.23 -4.33
N CYS A 306 -13.31 29.02 -4.32
CA CYS A 306 -13.38 30.44 -3.95
C CYS A 306 -14.07 31.31 -5.00
N ARG A 307 -14.25 30.81 -6.24
CA ARG A 307 -15.06 31.46 -7.28
C ARG A 307 -16.54 31.06 -7.23
N ARG A 308 -16.91 30.05 -6.43
CA ARG A 308 -18.29 29.59 -6.21
C ARG A 308 -18.90 30.06 -4.88
N ARG A 309 -18.11 30.67 -3.99
CA ARG A 309 -18.60 31.47 -2.85
C ARG A 309 -18.60 32.94 -3.23
#